data_AF-A0A7Y4AK96-F1
#
_entry.id   AF-A0A7Y4AK96-F1
#
_cell.length_a   1.000
_cell.length_b   1.000
_cell.length_c   1.000
_cell.angle_alpha   90.00
_cell.angle_beta   90.00
_cell.angle_gamma   90.00
#
_symmetry.space_group_name_H-M   'P 1'
#
loop_
_entity.id
_entity.type
_entity.pdbx_description
1 polymer ?
#
loop_
_entity_poly.entity_id
_entity_poly.type
_entity_poly.pdbx_seq_one_letter_code
_entity_poly.pdbx_strand_id
1 'polypeptide(L)'
;MFSRFCFIILLSLFSAFSVTADDLLPDHIKGALCLVRADNQILIVDELITGQLSLPGGTITPGEPASIAAQRETWEEAGLAVTVGHVLGYTDGAVVFDCVSDSEIISFQHRNELGGFELPIWFAPHYGVEVSRAMLIEPNAIVPEQYRYPDEWGRVSEMFGNASEQPVTYVDELIGAAPKIHQAELSGIKGFQTVIQSLPAAVSNLILSTDQLLKPWLFIVVIPMVAWYFGRSFALKFGFTLVAVTLLSLIAHQGFGFPRPHAYIPSLKLVDSTGYSFPSLVATLWVSLGSLVIWKLKKLSDTKAWIYLAVGLVWITIFKTYSGSSFLSDIAMGAILGGLGTWHIVRLDSKPDVNVSELLSSKAIWWGLTLLTVILTVIWPLPTFTFWLAMLITISGTITLLKGQLLAKAVPFNFMIGVIALLLLINFLISVAGGYIAYSGIGSLIVETVRFPLLILIGCVAVKASNKTV
;
A
#
# COMPACT_ATOMS: atom_id res chain seq x y z
N MET A 1 33.28 -23.49 2.31
CA MET A 1 31.92 -22.90 2.29
C MET A 1 31.64 -22.10 1.02
N PHE A 2 32.63 -21.38 0.46
CA PHE A 2 32.52 -20.70 -0.85
C PHE A 2 32.39 -21.66 -2.06
N SER A 3 33.03 -22.84 -2.00
CA SER A 3 32.98 -23.85 -3.08
C SER A 3 31.63 -24.59 -3.21
N ARG A 4 30.78 -24.59 -2.17
CA ARG A 4 29.43 -25.19 -2.25
C ARG A 4 28.42 -24.25 -2.92
N PHE A 5 28.63 -22.93 -2.82
CA PHE A 5 27.80 -21.93 -3.49
C PHE A 5 28.05 -21.90 -5.01
N CYS A 6 29.31 -22.04 -5.46
CA CYS A 6 29.60 -22.18 -6.88
C CYS A 6 29.04 -23.47 -7.49
N PHE A 7 28.91 -24.55 -6.71
CA PHE A 7 28.34 -25.81 -7.19
C PHE A 7 26.82 -25.73 -7.41
N ILE A 8 26.10 -24.93 -6.60
CA ILE A 8 24.66 -24.67 -6.76
C ILE A 8 24.39 -23.73 -7.96
N ILE A 9 25.30 -22.78 -8.22
CA ILE A 9 25.23 -21.92 -9.41
C ILE A 9 25.58 -22.69 -10.69
N LEU A 10 26.46 -23.70 -10.62
CA LEU A 10 26.77 -24.56 -11.77
C LEU A 10 25.68 -25.62 -12.04
N LEU A 11 24.97 -26.09 -11.02
CA LEU A 11 23.84 -27.02 -11.16
C LEU A 11 22.56 -26.35 -11.69
N SER A 12 22.39 -25.05 -11.46
CA SER A 12 21.31 -24.26 -12.08
C SER A 12 21.54 -23.95 -13.56
N LEU A 13 22.77 -24.12 -14.06
CA LEU A 13 23.11 -23.99 -15.49
C LEU A 13 22.90 -25.28 -16.30
N PHE A 14 22.65 -26.43 -15.65
CA PHE A 14 22.46 -27.73 -16.32
C PHE A 14 21.01 -28.26 -16.27
N SER A 15 20.04 -27.46 -15.81
CA SER A 15 18.61 -27.84 -15.80
C SER A 15 17.85 -27.45 -17.07
N ALA A 16 18.53 -26.87 -18.07
CA ALA A 16 17.93 -26.62 -19.37
C ALA A 16 17.98 -27.91 -20.20
N PHE A 17 16.89 -28.68 -20.20
CA PHE A 17 16.29 -29.36 -21.36
C PHE A 17 15.15 -30.26 -20.88
N SER A 18 14.02 -29.61 -20.57
CA SER A 18 12.70 -30.23 -20.73
C SER A 18 11.93 -29.31 -21.66
N VAL A 19 12.10 -29.51 -22.98
CA VAL A 19 11.16 -28.95 -23.96
C VAL A 19 9.89 -29.78 -23.84
N THR A 20 8.96 -29.32 -23.02
CA THR A 20 7.55 -29.71 -23.14
C THR A 20 6.89 -28.70 -24.07
N ALA A 21 6.09 -29.22 -25.01
CA ALA A 21 5.51 -28.49 -26.13
C ALA A 21 4.95 -27.11 -25.73
N ASP A 22 5.51 -26.05 -26.33
CA ASP A 22 4.81 -24.78 -26.47
C ASP A 22 3.50 -25.08 -27.21
N ASP A 23 2.36 -24.86 -26.57
CA ASP A 23 1.19 -24.43 -27.32
C ASP A 23 1.62 -23.13 -28.01
N LEU A 24 1.73 -23.18 -29.34
CA LEU A 24 2.10 -22.04 -30.20
C LEU A 24 1.07 -20.91 -30.01
N LEU A 25 1.27 -20.10 -28.97
CA LEU A 25 0.50 -18.89 -28.76
C LEU A 25 0.87 -17.88 -29.84
N PRO A 26 -0.09 -17.06 -30.31
CA PRO A 26 0.21 -15.95 -31.19
C PRO A 26 1.26 -15.01 -30.58
N ASP A 27 2.19 -14.49 -31.39
CA ASP A 27 3.34 -13.67 -30.95
C ASP A 27 2.99 -12.42 -30.11
N HIS A 28 1.74 -11.94 -30.18
CA HIS A 28 1.27 -10.78 -29.42
C HIS A 28 0.76 -11.13 -28.01
N ILE A 29 0.48 -12.41 -27.74
CA ILE A 29 0.00 -12.88 -26.45
C ILE A 29 1.17 -12.95 -25.47
N LYS A 30 1.07 -12.16 -24.40
CA LYS A 30 2.08 -12.08 -23.34
C LYS A 30 1.53 -12.43 -21.97
N GLY A 31 0.21 -12.49 -21.83
CA GLY A 31 -0.46 -12.83 -20.60
C GLY A 31 -1.29 -14.11 -20.69
N ALA A 32 -1.62 -14.65 -19.53
CA ALA A 32 -2.57 -15.73 -19.39
C ALA A 32 -3.54 -15.38 -18.26
N LEU A 33 -4.83 -15.51 -18.55
CA LEU A 33 -5.94 -15.18 -17.65
C LEU A 33 -6.74 -16.43 -17.33
N CYS A 34 -7.30 -16.44 -16.13
CA CYS A 34 -8.10 -17.53 -15.61
C CYS A 34 -9.53 -17.03 -15.40
N LEU A 35 -10.48 -17.59 -16.15
CA LEU A 35 -11.89 -17.30 -15.97
C LEU A 35 -12.49 -18.38 -15.08
N VAL A 36 -12.76 -18.01 -13.84
CA VAL A 36 -13.43 -18.87 -12.85
C VAL A 36 -14.90 -18.45 -12.78
N ARG A 37 -15.80 -19.37 -13.14
CA ARG A 37 -17.25 -19.20 -13.02
C ARG A 37 -17.75 -19.99 -11.81
N ALA A 38 -18.49 -19.34 -10.92
CA ALA A 38 -19.07 -19.98 -9.74
C ALA A 38 -20.38 -19.31 -9.32
N ASP A 39 -21.41 -20.11 -9.01
CA ASP A 39 -22.80 -19.70 -8.82
C ASP A 39 -23.31 -18.64 -9.82
N ASN A 40 -22.97 -18.82 -11.10
CA ASN A 40 -23.28 -17.89 -12.19
C ASN A 40 -22.71 -16.47 -11.97
N GLN A 41 -21.56 -16.39 -11.29
CA GLN A 41 -20.76 -15.19 -11.08
C GLN A 41 -19.33 -15.43 -11.57
N ILE A 42 -18.66 -14.35 -11.96
CA ILE A 42 -17.27 -14.36 -12.41
C ILE A 42 -16.35 -13.92 -11.29
N LEU A 43 -15.22 -14.62 -11.12
CA LEU A 43 -14.15 -14.20 -10.23
C LEU A 43 -13.40 -13.02 -10.83
N ILE A 44 -13.29 -11.95 -10.05
CA ILE A 44 -12.61 -10.71 -10.43
C ILE A 44 -11.72 -10.26 -9.27
N VAL A 45 -10.55 -9.73 -9.59
CA VAL A 45 -9.64 -9.08 -8.65
C VAL A 45 -9.67 -7.57 -8.83
N ASP A 46 -9.41 -6.84 -7.74
CA ASP A 46 -9.33 -5.37 -7.71
C ASP A 46 -7.86 -4.96 -7.51
N GLU A 47 -7.22 -4.52 -8.59
CA GLU A 47 -5.78 -4.24 -8.65
C GLU A 47 -5.42 -2.93 -7.91
N LEU A 48 -4.44 -3.00 -6.99
CA LEU A 48 -3.99 -1.86 -6.19
C LEU A 48 -3.32 -0.76 -6.99
N ILE A 49 -2.56 -1.13 -8.03
CA ILE A 49 -1.70 -0.20 -8.77
C ILE A 49 -2.48 0.51 -9.87
N THR A 50 -3.33 -0.20 -10.59
CA THR A 50 -4.18 0.37 -11.65
C THR A 50 -5.48 0.94 -11.09
N GLY A 51 -5.97 0.43 -9.96
CA GLY A 51 -7.28 0.77 -9.40
C GLY A 51 -8.43 0.26 -10.26
N GLN A 52 -8.21 -0.81 -11.03
CA GLN A 52 -9.15 -1.37 -11.99
C GLN A 52 -9.46 -2.83 -11.65
N LEU A 53 -10.63 -3.29 -12.10
CA LEU A 53 -11.02 -4.69 -12.05
C LEU A 53 -10.36 -5.49 -13.17
N SER A 54 -9.93 -6.71 -12.88
CA SER A 54 -9.39 -7.62 -13.90
C SER A 54 -9.72 -9.08 -13.59
N LEU A 55 -9.57 -9.95 -14.60
CA LEU A 55 -9.53 -11.39 -14.35
C LEU A 55 -8.22 -11.72 -13.65
N PRO A 56 -8.20 -12.69 -12.72
CA PRO A 56 -6.95 -13.19 -12.18
C PRO A 56 -6.02 -13.64 -13.32
N GLY A 57 -4.77 -13.19 -13.28
CA GLY A 57 -3.84 -13.47 -14.36
C GLY A 57 -2.75 -12.43 -14.55
N GLY A 58 -1.73 -12.82 -15.32
CA GLY A 58 -0.50 -12.04 -15.41
C GLY A 58 0.37 -12.46 -16.58
N THR A 59 1.63 -12.04 -16.52
CA THR A 59 2.58 -12.24 -17.62
C THR A 59 3.10 -13.67 -17.64
N ILE A 60 3.20 -14.26 -18.83
CA ILE A 60 3.80 -15.59 -19.01
C ILE A 60 5.33 -15.46 -18.89
N THR A 61 5.92 -16.19 -17.94
CA THR A 61 7.37 -16.16 -17.71
C THR A 61 8.11 -16.91 -18.84
N PRO A 62 9.34 -16.52 -19.23
CA PRO A 62 10.09 -17.28 -20.23
C PRO A 62 10.26 -18.76 -19.86
N GLY A 63 9.75 -19.66 -20.70
CA GLY A 63 9.78 -21.11 -20.48
C GLY A 63 8.64 -21.66 -19.61
N GLU A 64 7.70 -20.82 -19.18
CA GLU A 64 6.47 -21.21 -18.47
C GLU A 64 5.32 -21.39 -19.48
N PRO A 65 4.59 -22.53 -19.46
CA PRO A 65 3.38 -22.67 -20.27
C PRO A 65 2.30 -21.69 -19.81
N ALA A 66 1.50 -21.16 -20.75
CA ALA A 66 0.47 -20.17 -20.43
C ALA A 66 -0.60 -20.67 -19.44
N SER A 67 -0.95 -21.95 -19.50
CA SER A 67 -1.85 -22.56 -18.53
C SER A 67 -1.25 -22.57 -17.12
N ILE A 68 0.06 -22.78 -16.98
CA ILE A 68 0.77 -22.72 -15.70
C ILE A 68 0.82 -21.27 -15.18
N ALA A 69 1.03 -20.30 -16.06
CA ALA A 69 0.95 -18.88 -15.70
C ALA A 69 -0.44 -18.53 -15.16
N ALA A 70 -1.52 -18.90 -15.86
CA ALA A 70 -2.89 -18.67 -15.38
C ALA A 70 -3.16 -19.33 -14.02
N GLN A 71 -2.67 -20.56 -13.81
CA GLN A 71 -2.79 -21.27 -12.54
C GLN A 71 -2.05 -20.54 -11.40
N ARG A 72 -0.78 -20.18 -11.63
CA ARG A 72 0.07 -19.50 -10.65
C ARG A 72 -0.52 -18.16 -10.24
N GLU A 73 -0.89 -17.33 -11.21
CA GLU A 73 -1.42 -15.99 -10.96
C GLU A 73 -2.75 -16.05 -10.19
N THR A 74 -3.61 -17.04 -10.49
CA THR A 74 -4.88 -17.22 -9.76
C THR A 74 -4.67 -17.60 -8.30
N TRP A 75 -3.64 -18.42 -8.02
CA TRP A 75 -3.23 -18.69 -6.64
C TRP A 75 -2.63 -17.45 -5.97
N GLU A 76 -1.76 -16.73 -6.67
CA GLU A 76 -1.07 -15.55 -6.15
C GLU A 76 -2.04 -14.41 -5.82
N GLU A 77 -3.05 -14.17 -6.65
CA GLU A 77 -4.01 -13.07 -6.53
C GLU A 77 -5.30 -13.44 -5.77
N ALA A 78 -5.89 -14.59 -6.06
CA ALA A 78 -7.18 -14.98 -5.47
C ALA A 78 -7.06 -16.06 -4.39
N GLY A 79 -5.87 -16.63 -4.17
CA GLY A 79 -5.68 -17.72 -3.21
C GLY A 79 -6.40 -19.02 -3.60
N LEU A 80 -6.84 -19.15 -4.86
CA LEU A 80 -7.51 -20.35 -5.35
C LEU A 80 -6.52 -21.24 -6.08
N ALA A 81 -6.39 -22.48 -5.61
CA ALA A 81 -5.81 -23.54 -6.42
C ALA A 81 -6.83 -23.93 -7.49
N VAL A 82 -6.40 -23.97 -8.76
CA VAL A 82 -7.27 -24.22 -9.90
C VAL A 82 -6.66 -25.26 -10.83
N THR A 83 -7.52 -26.10 -11.40
CA THR A 83 -7.21 -26.89 -12.59
C THR A 83 -7.55 -26.05 -13.82
N VAL A 84 -6.55 -25.83 -14.68
CA VAL A 84 -6.71 -25.07 -15.92
C VAL A 84 -7.18 -26.01 -17.04
N GLY A 85 -8.33 -25.69 -17.60
CA GLY A 85 -9.00 -26.44 -18.66
C GLY A 85 -8.66 -25.93 -20.05
N HIS A 86 -9.68 -25.87 -20.89
CA HIS A 86 -9.55 -25.48 -22.30
C HIS A 86 -9.49 -23.96 -22.48
N VAL A 87 -9.01 -23.50 -23.64
CA VAL A 87 -9.03 -22.08 -24.01
C VAL A 87 -10.46 -21.66 -24.31
N LEU A 88 -10.95 -20.63 -23.60
CA LEU A 88 -12.25 -20.00 -23.84
C LEU A 88 -12.16 -18.95 -24.96
N GLY A 89 -11.01 -18.29 -25.08
CA GLY A 89 -10.75 -17.30 -26.12
C GLY A 89 -9.51 -16.47 -25.87
N TYR A 90 -9.43 -15.32 -26.53
CA TYR A 90 -8.29 -14.41 -26.48
C TYR A 90 -8.74 -12.97 -26.30
N THR A 91 -8.00 -12.22 -25.50
CA THR A 91 -8.01 -10.76 -25.49
C THR A 91 -6.87 -10.24 -26.38
N ASP A 92 -6.65 -8.92 -26.44
CA ASP A 92 -5.62 -8.35 -27.31
C ASP A 92 -4.19 -8.64 -26.84
N GLY A 93 -4.02 -9.10 -25.59
CA GLY A 93 -2.72 -9.38 -25.01
C GLY A 93 -2.63 -10.69 -24.22
N ALA A 94 -3.74 -11.41 -24.02
CA ALA A 94 -3.76 -12.60 -23.20
C ALA A 94 -4.65 -13.72 -23.75
N VAL A 95 -4.27 -14.96 -23.45
CA VAL A 95 -5.15 -16.13 -23.61
C VAL A 95 -6.01 -16.28 -22.35
N VAL A 96 -7.28 -16.63 -22.52
CA VAL A 96 -8.23 -16.83 -21.41
C VAL A 96 -8.59 -18.31 -21.32
N PHE A 97 -8.30 -18.92 -20.18
CA PHE A 97 -8.61 -20.32 -19.91
C PHE A 97 -9.85 -20.48 -19.04
N ASP A 98 -10.56 -21.59 -19.26
CA ASP A 98 -11.57 -22.10 -18.34
C ASP A 98 -10.88 -22.67 -17.11
N CYS A 99 -11.21 -22.16 -15.93
CA CYS A 99 -10.56 -22.56 -14.68
C CYS A 99 -11.57 -23.03 -13.65
N VAL A 100 -11.32 -24.22 -13.10
CA VAL A 100 -12.13 -24.81 -12.03
C VAL A 100 -11.29 -24.90 -10.77
N SER A 101 -11.83 -24.47 -9.63
CA SER A 101 -11.12 -24.55 -8.36
C SER A 101 -11.02 -25.99 -7.89
N ASP A 102 -9.84 -26.37 -7.40
CA ASP A 102 -9.58 -27.71 -6.85
C ASP A 102 -10.19 -27.90 -5.45
N SER A 103 -10.60 -26.79 -4.83
CA SER A 103 -11.22 -26.74 -3.50
C SER A 103 -12.56 -26.02 -3.55
N GLU A 104 -13.36 -26.22 -2.52
CA GLU A 104 -14.59 -25.47 -2.31
C GLU A 104 -14.30 -23.96 -2.30
N ILE A 105 -15.00 -23.20 -3.14
CA ILE A 105 -14.90 -21.75 -3.17
C ILE A 105 -15.68 -21.21 -1.98
N ILE A 106 -14.96 -20.61 -1.03
CA ILE A 106 -15.55 -19.92 0.12
C ILE A 106 -15.64 -18.43 -0.21
N SER A 107 -16.82 -17.86 -0.07
CA SER A 107 -17.04 -16.42 -0.25
C SER A 107 -17.89 -15.85 0.88
N PHE A 108 -17.75 -14.57 1.16
CA PHE A 108 -18.61 -13.92 2.15
C PHE A 108 -19.98 -13.61 1.56
N GLN A 109 -21.06 -13.88 2.28
CA GLN A 109 -22.42 -13.55 1.83
C GLN A 109 -22.71 -12.03 1.76
N HIS A 110 -21.82 -11.21 2.31
CA HIS A 110 -21.95 -9.76 2.27
C HIS A 110 -21.55 -9.23 0.89
N ARG A 111 -22.44 -8.47 0.24
CA ARG A 111 -22.13 -7.78 -1.01
C ARG A 111 -21.45 -6.45 -0.74
N ASN A 112 -20.35 -6.19 -1.43
CA ASN A 112 -19.65 -4.91 -1.37
C ASN A 112 -20.34 -3.84 -2.22
N GLU A 113 -19.74 -2.66 -2.29
CA GLU A 113 -20.22 -1.50 -3.04
C GLU A 113 -20.37 -1.72 -4.56
N LEU A 114 -19.68 -2.74 -5.10
CA LEU A 114 -19.77 -3.16 -6.50
C LEU A 114 -20.81 -4.27 -6.71
N GLY A 115 -21.45 -4.76 -5.65
CA GLY A 115 -22.41 -5.85 -5.69
C GLY A 115 -21.78 -7.25 -5.73
N GLY A 116 -20.46 -7.35 -5.57
CA GLY A 116 -19.71 -8.61 -5.53
C GLY A 116 -19.59 -9.20 -4.13
N PHE A 117 -19.45 -10.52 -4.04
CA PHE A 117 -19.19 -11.25 -2.81
C PHE A 117 -17.69 -11.47 -2.65
N GLU A 118 -17.09 -10.87 -1.63
CA GLU A 118 -15.63 -10.90 -1.45
C GLU A 118 -15.15 -12.29 -1.02
N LEU A 119 -13.96 -12.67 -1.48
CA LEU A 119 -13.27 -13.90 -1.08
C LEU A 119 -12.31 -13.61 0.09
N PRO A 120 -12.11 -14.58 0.99
CA PRO A 120 -11.16 -14.47 2.09
C PRO A 120 -9.70 -14.65 1.64
N ILE A 121 -9.14 -13.71 0.89
CA ILE A 121 -7.84 -13.89 0.21
C ILE A 121 -6.59 -13.48 1.01
N TRP A 122 -6.69 -13.20 2.32
CA TRP A 122 -5.56 -12.62 3.06
C TRP A 122 -4.32 -13.52 3.19
N PHE A 123 -4.43 -14.79 2.81
CA PHE A 123 -3.32 -15.74 2.74
C PHE A 123 -2.69 -15.82 1.33
N ALA A 124 -3.31 -15.18 0.32
CA ALA A 124 -2.80 -15.16 -1.04
C ALA A 124 -1.49 -14.34 -1.10
N PRO A 125 -0.46 -14.83 -1.83
CA PRO A 125 0.83 -14.15 -1.94
C PRO A 125 0.76 -12.66 -2.32
N HIS A 126 -0.16 -12.27 -3.20
CA HIS A 126 -0.28 -10.91 -3.72
C HIS A 126 -1.33 -10.06 -3.01
N TYR A 127 -1.93 -10.57 -1.92
CA TYR A 127 -2.86 -9.79 -1.10
C TYR A 127 -2.18 -8.59 -0.44
N GLY A 128 -2.70 -7.39 -0.72
CA GLY A 128 -2.10 -6.14 -0.24
C GLY A 128 -0.81 -5.75 -0.97
N VAL A 129 -0.43 -6.50 -2.01
CA VAL A 129 0.76 -6.25 -2.84
C VAL A 129 0.32 -5.78 -4.21
N GLU A 130 -0.45 -6.61 -4.92
CA GLU A 130 -0.96 -6.33 -6.27
C GLU A 130 -2.48 -6.24 -6.25
N VAL A 131 -3.15 -7.03 -5.41
CA VAL A 131 -4.60 -7.06 -5.31
C VAL A 131 -5.08 -6.61 -3.94
N SER A 132 -6.17 -5.84 -3.95
CA SER A 132 -6.82 -5.33 -2.75
C SER A 132 -7.85 -6.33 -2.19
N ARG A 133 -8.53 -7.04 -3.09
CA ARG A 133 -9.56 -8.06 -2.84
C ARG A 133 -9.77 -8.89 -4.11
N ALA A 134 -10.37 -10.06 -3.93
CA ALA A 134 -11.01 -10.83 -4.99
C ALA A 134 -12.48 -11.00 -4.64
N MET A 135 -13.35 -11.09 -5.65
CA MET A 135 -14.79 -11.21 -5.44
C MET A 135 -15.46 -11.99 -6.56
N LEU A 136 -16.58 -12.63 -6.24
CA LEU A 136 -17.54 -13.16 -7.20
C LEU A 136 -18.60 -12.13 -7.49
N ILE A 137 -18.73 -11.75 -8.74
CA ILE A 137 -19.65 -10.70 -9.18
C ILE A 137 -20.38 -11.14 -10.45
N GLU A 138 -21.62 -10.69 -10.62
CA GLU A 138 -22.36 -10.94 -11.85
C GLU A 138 -21.74 -10.12 -12.99
N PRO A 139 -21.44 -10.70 -14.17
CA PRO A 139 -20.78 -9.96 -15.26
C PRO A 139 -21.52 -8.67 -15.66
N ASN A 140 -22.86 -8.69 -15.60
CA ASN A 140 -23.71 -7.53 -15.93
C ASN A 140 -23.66 -6.40 -14.90
N ALA A 141 -23.14 -6.66 -13.69
CA ALA A 141 -22.98 -5.64 -12.65
C ALA A 141 -21.72 -4.79 -12.87
N ILE A 142 -20.74 -5.28 -13.65
CA ILE A 142 -19.52 -4.56 -13.98
C ILE A 142 -19.80 -3.65 -15.17
N VAL A 143 -19.57 -2.36 -14.95
CA VAL A 143 -19.56 -1.34 -16.00
C VAL A 143 -18.21 -1.42 -16.73
N PRO A 144 -18.14 -1.41 -18.08
CA PRO A 144 -16.88 -1.60 -18.82
C PRO A 144 -15.74 -0.70 -18.37
N GLU A 145 -16.01 0.56 -18.00
CA GLU A 145 -15.01 1.53 -17.54
C GLU A 145 -14.38 1.19 -16.18
N GLN A 146 -14.94 0.23 -15.44
CA GLN A 146 -14.36 -0.30 -14.20
C GLN A 146 -13.40 -1.45 -14.45
N TYR A 147 -13.47 -2.06 -15.64
CA TYR A 147 -12.59 -3.14 -16.05
C TYR A 147 -11.33 -2.55 -16.72
N ARG A 148 -10.17 -3.13 -16.42
CA ARG A 148 -8.86 -2.62 -16.84
C ARG A 148 -8.72 -2.40 -18.35
N TYR A 149 -9.42 -3.21 -19.15
CA TYR A 149 -9.50 -3.07 -20.60
C TYR A 149 -10.96 -2.95 -21.04
N PRO A 150 -11.57 -1.75 -20.99
CA PRO A 150 -13.01 -1.58 -21.17
C PRO A 150 -13.57 -2.18 -22.47
N ASP A 151 -12.84 -2.03 -23.56
CA ASP A 151 -13.22 -2.54 -24.89
C ASP A 151 -13.21 -4.08 -24.96
N GLU A 152 -12.54 -4.76 -24.02
CA GLU A 152 -12.44 -6.22 -23.95
C GLU A 152 -13.55 -6.86 -23.11
N TRP A 153 -14.24 -6.08 -22.26
CA TRP A 153 -15.21 -6.62 -21.29
C TRP A 153 -16.35 -7.40 -21.95
N GLY A 154 -16.80 -6.95 -23.13
CA GLY A 154 -17.81 -7.66 -23.92
C GLY A 154 -17.36 -9.07 -24.32
N ARG A 155 -16.09 -9.24 -24.72
CA ARG A 155 -15.51 -10.56 -25.06
C ARG A 155 -15.38 -11.44 -23.82
N VAL A 156 -14.93 -10.89 -22.70
CA VAL A 156 -14.83 -11.62 -21.42
C VAL A 156 -16.21 -12.11 -20.96
N SER A 157 -17.23 -11.27 -21.09
CA SER A 157 -18.61 -11.60 -20.76
C SER A 157 -19.18 -12.70 -21.66
N GLU A 158 -18.79 -12.77 -22.93
CA GLU A 158 -19.15 -13.86 -23.83
C GLU A 158 -18.46 -15.18 -23.43
N MET A 159 -17.15 -15.12 -23.12
CA MET A 159 -16.38 -16.29 -22.66
C MET A 159 -16.95 -16.91 -21.38
N PHE A 160 -17.47 -16.07 -20.47
CA PHE A 160 -18.14 -16.51 -19.24
C PHE A 160 -19.28 -17.50 -19.50
N GLY A 161 -20.03 -17.33 -20.59
CA GLY A 161 -21.12 -18.23 -20.97
C GLY A 161 -20.68 -19.67 -21.25
N ASN A 162 -19.41 -19.86 -21.66
CA ASN A 162 -18.82 -21.15 -22.02
C ASN A 162 -17.96 -21.76 -20.91
N ALA A 163 -17.71 -21.03 -19.83
CA ALA A 163 -16.89 -21.49 -18.70
C ALA A 163 -17.63 -22.53 -17.84
N SER A 164 -16.85 -23.41 -17.21
CA SER A 164 -17.35 -24.45 -16.31
C SER A 164 -17.92 -23.84 -15.03
N GLU A 165 -19.13 -24.27 -14.66
CA GLU A 165 -19.83 -23.79 -13.44
C GLU A 165 -19.45 -24.64 -12.22
N GLN A 166 -19.33 -24.01 -11.05
CA GLN A 166 -19.06 -24.69 -9.78
C GLN A 166 -19.77 -24.00 -8.59
N PRO A 167 -20.10 -24.73 -7.53
CA PRO A 167 -20.82 -24.17 -6.39
C PRO A 167 -19.94 -23.28 -5.51
N VAL A 168 -20.56 -22.36 -4.77
CA VAL A 168 -19.91 -21.51 -3.77
C VAL A 168 -20.51 -21.77 -2.41
N THR A 169 -19.66 -21.81 -1.39
CA THR A 169 -20.10 -21.82 0.01
C THR A 169 -19.99 -20.43 0.59
N TYR A 170 -21.15 -19.83 0.84
CA TYR A 170 -21.26 -18.50 1.41
C TYR A 170 -21.21 -18.55 2.94
N VAL A 171 -20.39 -17.67 3.53
CA VAL A 171 -20.22 -17.54 4.98
C VAL A 171 -20.45 -16.10 5.43
N ASP A 172 -20.93 -15.91 6.65
CA ASP A 172 -21.17 -14.58 7.24
C ASP A 172 -19.86 -13.89 7.61
N GLU A 173 -19.00 -14.65 8.28
CA GLU A 173 -17.78 -14.17 8.91
C GLU A 173 -16.81 -15.33 9.15
N LEU A 174 -15.52 -15.03 9.21
CA LEU A 174 -14.44 -15.99 9.47
C LEU A 174 -13.68 -15.63 10.75
N ILE A 175 -14.39 -15.24 11.80
CA ILE A 175 -13.80 -14.89 13.12
C ILE A 175 -12.91 -16.03 13.63
N GLY A 176 -13.33 -17.29 13.46
CA GLY A 176 -12.57 -18.46 13.92
C GLY A 176 -11.17 -18.60 13.32
N ALA A 177 -10.92 -17.99 12.15
CA ALA A 177 -9.61 -17.98 11.49
C ALA A 177 -8.66 -16.91 12.06
N ALA A 178 -9.17 -15.94 12.84
CA ALA A 178 -8.36 -14.91 13.46
C ALA A 178 -7.63 -15.41 14.72
N PRO A 179 -6.47 -14.83 15.10
CA PRO A 179 -5.86 -15.07 16.40
C PRO A 179 -6.83 -14.76 17.56
N LYS A 180 -6.71 -15.48 18.68
CA LYS A 180 -7.64 -15.36 19.83
C LYS A 180 -7.84 -13.93 20.34
N ILE A 181 -6.78 -13.11 20.32
CA ILE A 181 -6.88 -11.69 20.71
C ILE A 181 -7.76 -10.90 19.75
N HIS A 182 -7.60 -11.10 18.44
CA HIS A 182 -8.38 -10.44 17.41
C HIS A 182 -9.83 -10.93 17.39
N GLN A 183 -10.11 -12.19 17.73
CA GLN A 183 -11.50 -12.69 17.84
C GLN A 183 -12.33 -11.86 18.83
N ALA A 184 -11.75 -11.56 20.00
CA ALA A 184 -12.39 -10.72 21.00
C ALA A 184 -12.54 -9.26 20.50
N GLU A 185 -11.52 -8.73 19.83
CA GLU A 185 -11.56 -7.37 19.28
C GLU A 185 -12.57 -7.20 18.15
N LEU A 186 -12.76 -8.21 17.27
CA LEU A 186 -13.75 -8.20 16.19
C LEU A 186 -15.17 -7.97 16.74
N SER A 187 -15.52 -8.68 17.81
CA SER A 187 -16.81 -8.52 18.50
C SER A 187 -16.96 -7.10 19.05
N GLY A 188 -15.89 -6.54 19.62
CA GLY A 188 -15.86 -5.16 20.10
C GLY A 188 -16.01 -4.11 18.99
N ILE A 189 -15.36 -4.31 17.84
CA ILE A 189 -15.44 -3.43 16.67
C ILE A 189 -16.87 -3.39 16.13
N LYS A 190 -17.51 -4.55 15.96
CA LYS A 190 -18.91 -4.67 15.49
C LYS A 190 -19.88 -3.93 16.42
N GLY A 191 -19.72 -4.12 17.73
CA GLY A 191 -20.49 -3.38 18.74
C GLY A 191 -20.24 -1.87 18.69
N PHE A 192 -18.99 -1.45 18.53
CA PHE A 192 -18.63 -0.03 18.43
C PHE A 192 -19.22 0.63 17.18
N GLN A 193 -19.17 -0.02 16.02
CA GLN A 193 -19.82 0.48 14.80
C GLN A 193 -21.33 0.65 14.98
N THR A 194 -21.99 -0.31 15.63
CA THR A 194 -23.44 -0.23 15.93
C THR A 194 -23.75 1.00 16.80
N VAL A 195 -22.93 1.27 17.82
CA VAL A 195 -23.08 2.47 18.67
C VAL A 195 -22.94 3.75 17.84
N ILE A 196 -21.90 3.87 17.02
CA ILE A 196 -21.70 5.08 16.20
C ILE A 196 -22.82 5.25 15.16
N GLN A 197 -23.30 4.16 14.56
CA GLN A 197 -24.42 4.18 13.61
C GLN A 197 -25.76 4.59 14.27
N SER A 198 -25.91 4.40 15.58
CA SER A 198 -27.06 4.90 16.33
C SER A 198 -27.03 6.42 16.61
N LEU A 199 -25.87 7.06 16.41
CA LEU A 199 -25.71 8.51 16.53
C LEU A 199 -26.14 9.21 15.22
N PRO A 200 -26.35 10.55 15.23
CA PRO A 200 -26.65 11.29 14.01
C PRO A 200 -25.58 11.08 12.93
N ALA A 201 -25.98 10.93 11.66
CA ALA A 201 -25.08 10.66 10.54
C ALA A 201 -23.95 11.71 10.38
N ALA A 202 -24.13 12.93 10.91
CA ALA A 202 -23.06 13.92 10.97
C ALA A 202 -21.82 13.42 11.74
N VAL A 203 -22.03 12.61 12.79
CA VAL A 203 -20.95 12.03 13.61
C VAL A 203 -20.17 10.98 12.83
N SER A 204 -20.86 10.02 12.21
CA SER A 204 -20.20 9.00 11.38
C SER A 204 -19.46 9.62 10.21
N ASN A 205 -20.08 10.56 9.49
CA ASN A 205 -19.46 11.28 8.38
C ASN A 205 -18.23 12.08 8.83
N LEU A 206 -18.29 12.74 9.99
CA LEU A 206 -17.15 13.44 10.55
C LEU A 206 -15.99 12.47 10.84
N ILE A 207 -16.28 11.31 11.46
CA ILE A 207 -15.26 10.31 11.74
C ILE A 207 -14.66 9.80 10.43
N LEU A 208 -15.47 9.40 9.45
CA LEU A 208 -15.00 8.86 8.17
C LEU A 208 -14.24 9.90 7.31
N SER A 209 -14.58 11.19 7.42
CA SER A 209 -13.86 12.26 6.73
C SER A 209 -12.38 12.36 7.13
N THR A 210 -12.02 11.79 8.29
CA THR A 210 -10.63 11.68 8.76
C THR A 210 -9.76 10.92 7.76
N ASP A 211 -10.32 10.01 6.96
CA ASP A 211 -9.57 9.28 5.93
C ASP A 211 -8.80 10.22 4.99
N GLN A 212 -9.45 11.30 4.55
CA GLN A 212 -8.83 12.26 3.63
C GLN A 212 -7.63 12.98 4.25
N LEU A 213 -7.64 13.19 5.57
CA LEU A 213 -6.56 13.84 6.32
C LEU A 213 -5.40 12.89 6.61
N LEU A 214 -5.58 11.58 6.45
CA LEU A 214 -4.55 10.58 6.72
C LEU A 214 -3.83 10.08 5.46
N LYS A 215 -4.22 10.57 4.29
CA LYS A 215 -3.57 10.23 3.02
C LYS A 215 -2.17 10.87 2.92
N PRO A 216 -1.24 10.25 2.15
CA PRO A 216 0.14 10.73 2.04
C PRO A 216 0.30 12.18 1.56
N TRP A 217 -0.68 12.73 0.83
CA TRP A 217 -0.64 14.13 0.36
C TRP A 217 -0.54 15.14 1.51
N LEU A 218 -0.96 14.79 2.72
CA LEU A 218 -0.81 15.66 3.90
C LEU A 218 0.66 16.07 4.11
N PHE A 219 1.61 15.20 3.81
CA PHE A 219 3.04 15.49 3.97
C PHE A 219 3.58 16.51 2.95
N ILE A 220 2.86 16.76 1.85
CA ILE A 220 3.13 17.89 0.93
C ILE A 220 2.96 19.23 1.65
N VAL A 221 2.07 19.28 2.65
CA VAL A 221 1.84 20.47 3.48
C VAL A 221 2.72 20.46 4.72
N VAL A 222 2.73 19.34 5.46
CA VAL A 222 3.39 19.24 6.77
C VAL A 222 4.90 19.41 6.66
N ILE A 223 5.57 18.77 5.70
CA ILE A 223 7.04 18.82 5.60
C ILE A 223 7.54 20.24 5.31
N PRO A 224 7.04 20.97 4.28
CA PRO A 224 7.44 22.35 4.05
C PRO A 224 7.13 23.28 5.23
N MET A 225 6.00 23.09 5.91
CA MET A 225 5.63 23.88 7.10
C MET A 225 6.58 23.64 8.29
N VAL A 226 6.91 22.37 8.57
CA VAL A 226 7.91 22.01 9.59
C VAL A 226 9.26 22.64 9.24
N ALA A 227 9.66 22.58 7.97
CA ALA A 227 10.93 23.11 7.51
C ALA A 227 10.99 24.64 7.58
N TRP A 228 9.89 25.33 7.23
CA TRP A 228 9.75 26.77 7.37
C TRP A 228 9.80 27.22 8.83
N TYR A 229 9.02 26.58 9.71
CA TYR A 229 8.86 27.03 11.09
C TYR A 229 10.05 26.67 12.00
N PHE A 230 10.54 25.43 11.92
CA PHE A 230 11.61 24.93 12.80
C PHE A 230 13.00 24.94 12.16
N GLY A 231 13.09 25.27 10.87
CA GLY A 231 14.32 25.28 10.10
C GLY A 231 14.79 23.89 9.65
N ARG A 232 15.80 23.90 8.78
CA ARG A 232 16.33 22.70 8.11
C ARG A 232 16.76 21.59 9.06
N SER A 233 17.48 21.91 10.14
CA SER A 233 18.00 20.91 11.08
C SER A 233 16.89 20.04 11.67
N PHE A 234 15.79 20.68 12.10
CA PHE A 234 14.65 19.95 12.63
C PHE A 234 13.85 19.25 11.53
N ALA A 235 13.74 19.83 10.33
CA ALA A 235 13.10 19.16 9.19
C ALA A 235 13.79 17.84 8.83
N LEU A 236 15.13 17.79 8.87
CA LEU A 236 15.88 16.55 8.64
C LEU A 236 15.65 15.53 9.76
N LYS A 237 15.58 15.96 11.03
CA LYS A 237 15.18 15.10 12.16
C LYS A 237 13.77 14.53 11.94
N PHE A 238 12.81 15.39 11.62
CA PHE A 238 11.42 15.03 11.38
C PHE A 238 11.28 14.05 10.20
N GLY A 239 11.91 14.36 9.07
CA GLY A 239 11.90 13.51 7.88
C GLY A 239 12.58 12.16 8.13
N PHE A 240 13.71 12.13 8.83
CA PHE A 240 14.39 10.88 9.17
C PHE A 240 13.51 10.01 10.08
N THR A 241 12.89 10.59 11.12
CA THR A 241 11.97 9.87 12.00
C THR A 241 10.79 9.32 11.21
N LEU A 242 10.14 10.14 10.37
CA LEU A 242 9.05 9.73 9.48
C LEU A 242 9.43 8.51 8.65
N VAL A 243 10.56 8.55 7.95
CA VAL A 243 10.99 7.42 7.10
C VAL A 243 11.30 6.19 7.96
N ALA A 244 12.09 6.35 9.03
CA ALA A 244 12.54 5.24 9.85
C ALA A 244 11.36 4.47 10.48
N VAL A 245 10.40 5.17 11.10
CA VAL A 245 9.25 4.49 11.73
C VAL A 245 8.28 3.92 10.70
N THR A 246 8.21 4.52 9.50
CA THR A 246 7.40 3.96 8.41
C THR A 246 8.01 2.66 7.90
N LEU A 247 9.31 2.63 7.59
CA LEU A 247 9.99 1.41 7.15
C LEU A 247 9.89 0.30 8.21
N LEU A 248 10.06 0.63 9.50
CA LEU A 248 9.86 -0.34 10.58
C LEU A 248 8.43 -0.88 10.63
N SER A 249 7.42 -0.02 10.41
CA SER A 249 6.02 -0.47 10.34
C SER A 249 5.78 -1.38 9.15
N LEU A 250 6.33 -1.08 7.97
CA LEU A 250 6.21 -1.91 6.77
C LEU A 250 6.92 -3.27 6.92
N ILE A 251 8.09 -3.30 7.55
CA ILE A 251 8.78 -4.54 7.91
C ILE A 251 7.89 -5.39 8.83
N ALA A 252 7.24 -4.77 9.82
CA ALA A 252 6.33 -5.47 10.71
C ALA A 252 5.05 -5.94 10.02
N HIS A 253 4.49 -5.16 9.08
CA HIS A 253 3.34 -5.55 8.26
C HIS A 253 3.63 -6.88 7.56
N GLN A 254 4.80 -6.96 6.89
CA GLN A 254 5.20 -8.16 6.16
C GLN A 254 5.67 -9.30 7.08
N GLY A 255 6.29 -8.97 8.22
CA GLY A 255 6.80 -9.97 9.16
C GLY A 255 5.72 -10.67 9.97
N PHE A 256 4.65 -9.96 10.36
CA PHE A 256 3.55 -10.52 11.15
C PHE A 256 2.38 -10.99 10.28
N GLY A 257 2.09 -10.31 9.16
CA GLY A 257 1.04 -10.72 8.23
C GLY A 257 -0.37 -10.72 8.84
N PHE A 258 -0.64 -9.89 9.84
CA PHE A 258 -1.97 -9.80 10.44
C PHE A 258 -2.91 -8.95 9.58
N PRO A 259 -3.95 -9.54 8.98
CA PRO A 259 -4.87 -8.82 8.13
C PRO A 259 -5.78 -7.92 8.96
N ARG A 260 -6.39 -6.96 8.27
CA ARG A 260 -7.31 -5.99 8.87
C ARG A 260 -8.61 -6.66 9.37
N PRO A 261 -9.35 -6.02 10.29
CA PRO A 261 -10.63 -6.55 10.79
C PRO A 261 -11.61 -6.97 9.69
N HIS A 262 -11.74 -6.16 8.63
CA HIS A 262 -12.68 -6.44 7.55
C HIS A 262 -12.27 -7.60 6.64
N ALA A 263 -11.04 -8.12 6.75
CA ALA A 263 -10.70 -9.38 6.08
C ALA A 263 -11.51 -10.55 6.65
N TYR A 264 -11.84 -10.53 7.94
CA TYR A 264 -12.63 -11.59 8.59
C TYR A 264 -14.14 -11.33 8.55
N ILE A 265 -14.53 -10.06 8.51
CA ILE A 265 -15.93 -9.62 8.50
C ILE A 265 -16.06 -8.44 7.51
N PRO A 266 -16.33 -8.69 6.21
CA PRO A 266 -16.31 -7.65 5.19
C PRO A 266 -17.26 -6.49 5.46
N SER A 267 -18.39 -6.74 6.13
CA SER A 267 -19.35 -5.70 6.50
C SER A 267 -18.78 -4.63 7.45
N LEU A 268 -17.59 -4.84 8.03
CA LEU A 268 -16.91 -3.83 8.83
C LEU A 268 -16.18 -2.78 7.97
N LYS A 269 -15.95 -3.01 6.67
CA LYS A 269 -15.21 -2.09 5.80
C LYS A 269 -16.06 -0.85 5.50
N LEU A 270 -15.70 0.30 6.10
CA LEU A 270 -16.35 1.60 5.79
C LEU A 270 -15.46 2.55 5.00
N VAL A 271 -14.16 2.26 4.89
CA VAL A 271 -13.21 3.01 4.08
C VAL A 271 -12.30 2.04 3.35
N ASP A 272 -11.81 2.44 2.19
CA ASP A 272 -10.85 1.64 1.45
C ASP A 272 -9.53 1.50 2.22
N SER A 273 -9.21 0.25 2.54
CA SER A 273 -7.96 -0.11 3.18
C SER A 273 -7.63 -1.57 2.88
N THR A 274 -6.35 -1.84 2.65
CA THR A 274 -5.87 -3.10 2.07
C THR A 274 -4.61 -3.59 2.79
N GLY A 275 -4.31 -4.88 2.65
CA GLY A 275 -3.15 -5.52 3.28
C GLY A 275 -3.26 -5.62 4.79
N TYR A 276 -2.11 -5.50 5.46
CA TYR A 276 -1.95 -5.75 6.90
C TYR A 276 -2.12 -4.49 7.75
N SER A 277 -2.58 -4.65 8.99
CA SER A 277 -2.79 -3.53 9.93
C SER A 277 -1.77 -3.43 11.05
N PHE A 278 -1.05 -4.50 11.38
CA PHE A 278 -0.19 -4.56 12.55
C PHE A 278 1.27 -4.17 12.25
N PRO A 279 1.82 -3.10 12.86
CA PRO A 279 1.18 -2.11 13.72
C PRO A 279 0.51 -0.99 12.92
N SER A 280 -0.34 -0.21 13.59
CA SER A 280 -1.03 0.92 12.95
C SER A 280 -0.05 2.03 12.58
N LEU A 281 0.27 2.17 11.29
CA LEU A 281 1.17 3.20 10.77
C LEU A 281 0.74 4.61 11.16
N VAL A 282 -0.57 4.89 11.12
CA VAL A 282 -1.12 6.22 11.47
C VAL A 282 -0.86 6.54 12.94
N ALA A 283 -1.07 5.60 13.86
CA ALA A 283 -0.78 5.79 15.28
C ALA A 283 0.73 5.95 15.52
N THR A 284 1.56 5.16 14.84
CA THR A 284 3.02 5.28 14.86
C THR A 284 3.47 6.69 14.47
N LEU A 285 2.97 7.21 13.34
CA LEU A 285 3.34 8.53 12.84
C LEU A 285 2.83 9.65 13.74
N TRP A 286 1.59 9.58 14.21
CA TRP A 286 1.02 10.58 15.10
C TRP A 286 1.81 10.69 16.41
N VAL A 287 2.04 9.56 17.08
CA VAL A 287 2.77 9.54 18.35
C VAL A 287 4.22 9.93 18.13
N SER A 288 4.89 9.45 17.08
CA SER A 288 6.30 9.78 16.86
C SER A 288 6.49 11.26 16.52
N LEU A 289 5.88 11.72 15.44
CA LEU A 289 6.08 13.07 14.93
C LEU A 289 5.51 14.12 15.89
N GLY A 290 4.37 13.83 16.52
CA GLY A 290 3.77 14.69 17.54
C GLY A 290 4.68 14.83 18.77
N SER A 291 5.18 13.71 19.32
CA SER A 291 6.12 13.74 20.46
C SER A 291 7.42 14.47 20.11
N LEU A 292 7.92 14.31 18.89
CA LEU A 292 9.12 14.99 18.41
C LEU A 292 8.91 16.51 18.33
N VAL A 293 7.73 16.98 17.91
CA VAL A 293 7.36 18.40 17.91
C VAL A 293 7.23 18.94 19.33
N ILE A 294 6.60 18.21 20.25
CA ILE A 294 6.50 18.59 21.67
C ILE A 294 7.89 18.78 22.28
N TRP A 295 8.78 17.82 22.02
CA TRP A 295 10.18 17.90 22.44
C TRP A 295 10.88 19.14 21.88
N LYS A 296 10.75 19.41 20.57
CA LYS A 296 11.38 20.58 19.92
C LYS A 296 10.88 21.91 20.46
N LEU A 297 9.58 21.98 20.80
CA LEU A 297 8.98 23.14 21.43
C LEU A 297 9.36 23.30 22.92
N LYS A 298 10.19 22.39 23.46
CA LYS A 298 10.58 22.34 24.88
C LYS A 298 9.37 22.22 25.82
N LYS A 299 8.32 21.53 25.37
CA LYS A 299 7.05 21.36 26.10
C LYS A 299 6.89 19.97 26.72
N LEU A 300 7.99 19.27 27.02
CA LEU A 300 7.93 17.93 27.59
C LEU A 300 7.26 17.88 28.97
N SER A 301 7.40 18.94 29.78
CA SER A 301 6.75 19.08 31.09
C SER A 301 5.34 19.68 31.01
N ASP A 302 4.89 20.11 29.83
CA ASP A 302 3.57 20.71 29.64
C ASP A 302 2.52 19.60 29.46
N THR A 303 1.71 19.38 30.49
CA THR A 303 0.60 18.41 30.46
C THR A 303 -0.35 18.68 29.30
N LYS A 304 -0.57 19.94 28.89
CA LYS A 304 -1.48 20.27 27.78
C LYS A 304 -0.97 19.72 26.45
N ALA A 305 0.34 19.76 26.22
CA ALA A 305 0.95 19.22 25.00
C ALA A 305 0.68 17.71 24.86
N TRP A 306 0.84 16.97 25.96
CA TRP A 306 0.53 15.53 26.00
C TRP A 306 -0.96 15.24 25.90
N ILE A 307 -1.82 16.09 26.47
CA ILE A 307 -3.28 15.97 26.30
C ILE A 307 -3.66 16.12 24.83
N TYR A 308 -3.10 17.09 24.09
CA TYR A 308 -3.40 17.23 22.65
C TYR A 308 -2.95 16.02 21.85
N LEU A 309 -1.77 15.46 22.15
CA LEU A 309 -1.31 14.23 21.53
C LEU A 309 -2.25 13.06 21.83
N ALA A 310 -2.66 12.90 23.09
CA ALA A 310 -3.57 11.85 23.53
C ALA A 310 -4.96 11.99 22.90
N VAL A 311 -5.51 13.20 22.80
CA VAL A 311 -6.80 13.47 22.13
C VAL A 311 -6.74 13.07 20.67
N GLY A 312 -5.67 13.42 19.96
CA GLY A 312 -5.50 13.00 18.57
C GLY A 312 -5.34 11.49 18.42
N LEU A 313 -4.65 10.83 19.36
CA LEU A 313 -4.54 9.36 19.37
C LEU A 313 -5.91 8.71 19.61
N VAL A 314 -6.69 9.23 20.56
CA VAL A 314 -8.08 8.76 20.80
C VAL A 314 -8.93 8.96 19.55
N TRP A 315 -8.81 10.08 18.85
CA TRP A 315 -9.51 10.31 17.58
C TRP A 315 -9.10 9.31 16.51
N ILE A 316 -7.79 9.02 16.36
CA ILE A 316 -7.29 7.98 15.46
C ILE A 316 -7.85 6.62 15.85
N THR A 317 -7.94 6.30 17.14
CA THR A 317 -8.55 5.06 17.63
C THR A 317 -10.01 4.98 17.21
N ILE A 318 -10.80 6.02 17.47
CA ILE A 318 -12.21 6.09 17.07
C ILE A 318 -12.34 5.88 15.56
N PHE A 319 -11.56 6.60 14.75
CA PHE A 319 -11.60 6.46 13.29
C PHE A 319 -11.21 5.07 12.81
N LYS A 320 -10.09 4.52 13.27
CA LYS A 320 -9.58 3.22 12.80
C LYS A 320 -10.46 2.05 13.21
N THR A 321 -10.99 2.08 14.44
CA THR A 321 -11.96 1.10 14.93
C THR A 321 -13.29 1.24 14.21
N TYR A 322 -13.82 2.48 14.08
CA TYR A 322 -15.10 2.69 13.39
C TYR A 322 -15.02 2.32 11.91
N SER A 323 -13.92 2.61 11.23
CA SER A 323 -13.75 2.28 9.81
C SER A 323 -13.49 0.80 9.52
N GLY A 324 -13.29 -0.02 10.56
CA GLY A 324 -12.92 -1.44 10.43
C GLY A 324 -11.49 -1.66 9.92
N SER A 325 -10.64 -0.64 9.93
CA SER A 325 -9.33 -0.67 9.24
C SER A 325 -8.15 -1.05 10.13
N SER A 326 -8.32 -1.17 11.46
CA SER A 326 -7.30 -1.67 12.39
C SER A 326 -7.91 -2.20 13.70
N PHE A 327 -7.24 -3.15 14.33
CA PHE A 327 -7.51 -3.59 15.69
C PHE A 327 -7.01 -2.56 16.73
N LEU A 328 -7.51 -2.63 17.97
CA LEU A 328 -7.02 -1.76 19.06
C LEU A 328 -5.57 -2.14 19.43
N SER A 329 -5.25 -3.42 19.38
CA SER A 329 -3.89 -3.95 19.56
C SER A 329 -2.91 -3.38 18.53
N ASP A 330 -3.30 -3.27 17.25
CA ASP A 330 -2.50 -2.63 16.20
C ASP A 330 -2.18 -1.16 16.53
N ILE A 331 -3.18 -0.43 17.02
CA ILE A 331 -3.08 0.99 17.36
C ILE A 331 -2.18 1.19 18.58
N ALA A 332 -2.35 0.36 19.61
CA ALA A 332 -1.50 0.36 20.79
C ALA A 332 -0.04 0.06 20.42
N MET A 333 0.20 -0.95 19.59
CA MET A 333 1.56 -1.28 19.15
C MET A 333 2.16 -0.17 18.27
N GLY A 334 1.35 0.46 17.41
CA GLY A 334 1.79 1.63 16.64
C GLY A 334 2.22 2.78 17.54
N ALA A 335 1.41 3.11 18.55
CA ALA A 335 1.76 4.13 19.53
C ALA A 335 3.07 3.81 20.28
N ILE A 336 3.26 2.54 20.70
CA ILE A 336 4.51 2.08 21.34
C ILE A 336 5.70 2.26 20.39
N LEU A 337 5.60 1.79 19.15
CA LEU A 337 6.65 1.92 18.14
C LEU A 337 6.99 3.40 17.88
N GLY A 338 5.99 4.25 17.76
CA GLY A 338 6.18 5.69 17.54
C GLY A 338 6.86 6.39 18.72
N GLY A 339 6.46 6.04 19.95
CA GLY A 339 7.08 6.52 21.18
C GLY A 339 8.54 6.09 21.28
N LEU A 340 8.84 4.82 21.03
CA LEU A 340 10.22 4.29 21.01
C LEU A 340 11.07 4.98 19.93
N GLY A 341 10.52 5.16 18.72
CA GLY A 341 11.21 5.85 17.62
C GLY A 341 11.62 7.27 18.00
N THR A 342 10.73 8.02 18.65
CA THR A 342 11.05 9.39 19.12
C THR A 342 12.01 9.37 20.28
N TRP A 343 11.81 8.48 21.25
CA TRP A 343 12.68 8.33 22.40
C TRP A 343 14.13 8.07 21.96
N HIS A 344 14.34 7.22 20.96
CA HIS A 344 15.67 6.97 20.39
C HIS A 344 16.32 8.23 19.82
N ILE A 345 15.58 9.03 19.04
CA ILE A 345 16.09 10.28 18.44
C ILE A 345 16.41 11.32 19.51
N VAL A 346 15.50 11.52 20.46
CA VAL A 346 15.66 12.48 21.56
C VAL A 346 16.81 12.08 22.49
N ARG A 347 16.92 10.79 22.82
CA ARG A 347 18.03 10.25 23.62
C ARG A 347 19.36 10.44 22.91
N LEU A 348 19.42 10.22 21.60
CA LEU A 348 20.64 10.41 20.83
C LEU A 348 21.04 11.89 20.78
N ASP A 349 20.08 12.81 20.62
CA ASP A 349 20.33 14.26 20.58
C ASP A 349 20.75 14.84 21.93
N SER A 350 20.40 14.16 23.02
CA SER A 350 20.77 14.57 24.38
C SER A 350 22.21 14.15 24.76
N LYS A 351 22.90 13.37 23.92
CA LYS A 351 24.28 12.95 24.19
C LYS A 351 25.26 14.07 23.80
N PRO A 352 26.17 14.51 24.70
CA PRO A 352 27.09 15.62 24.44
C PRO A 352 28.09 15.31 23.30
N ASP A 353 28.46 14.04 23.14
CA ASP A 353 29.47 13.62 22.15
C ASP A 353 28.89 13.42 20.74
N VAL A 354 27.57 13.57 20.56
CA VAL A 354 26.89 13.28 19.29
C VAL A 354 26.11 14.49 18.80
N ASN A 355 26.59 15.13 17.74
CA ASN A 355 25.84 16.17 17.06
C ASN A 355 24.85 15.56 16.06
N VAL A 356 23.61 15.29 16.51
CA VAL A 356 22.59 14.67 15.64
C VAL A 356 22.22 15.57 14.45
N SER A 357 22.31 16.90 14.59
CA SER A 357 22.04 17.81 13.47
C SER A 357 23.07 17.63 12.35
N GLU A 358 24.34 17.48 12.70
CA GLU A 358 25.41 17.20 11.75
C GLU A 358 25.28 15.79 11.17
N LEU A 359 25.03 14.82 12.04
CA LEU A 359 24.81 13.41 11.69
C LEU A 359 23.70 13.28 10.64
N LEU A 360 22.50 13.80 10.88
CA LEU A 360 21.37 13.74 9.93
C LEU A 360 21.51 14.68 8.72
N SER A 361 22.46 15.61 8.76
CA SER A 361 22.87 16.38 7.58
C SER A 361 23.88 15.63 6.71
N SER A 362 24.47 14.54 7.23
CA SER A 362 25.44 13.72 6.50
C SER A 362 24.75 12.88 5.43
N LYS A 363 25.32 12.88 4.23
CA LYS A 363 24.90 12.02 3.11
C LYS A 363 24.97 10.52 3.48
N ALA A 364 25.87 10.13 4.39
CA ALA A 364 26.13 8.73 4.70
C ALA A 364 24.89 8.03 5.28
N ILE A 365 24.11 8.71 6.12
CA ILE A 365 22.94 8.11 6.77
C ILE A 365 21.81 7.89 5.77
N TRP A 366 21.57 8.87 4.91
CA TRP A 366 20.52 8.80 3.91
C TRP A 366 20.83 7.75 2.85
N TRP A 367 22.09 7.67 2.39
CA TRP A 367 22.52 6.59 1.50
C TRP A 367 22.53 5.22 2.20
N GLY A 368 22.86 5.16 3.50
CA GLY A 368 22.74 3.94 4.30
C GLY A 368 21.29 3.44 4.42
N LEU A 369 20.34 4.37 4.65
CA LEU A 369 18.91 4.07 4.68
C LEU A 369 18.38 3.68 3.30
N THR A 370 18.90 4.31 2.24
CA THR A 370 18.62 3.95 0.85
C THR A 370 19.09 2.53 0.57
N LEU A 371 20.32 2.17 0.96
CA LEU A 371 20.85 0.81 0.79
C LEU A 371 20.03 -0.22 1.57
N LEU A 372 19.64 0.09 2.81
CA LEU A 372 18.74 -0.77 3.57
C LEU A 372 17.42 -0.97 2.82
N THR A 373 16.86 0.09 2.24
CA THR A 373 15.59 0.01 1.49
C THR A 373 15.75 -0.77 0.19
N VAL A 374 16.91 -0.70 -0.48
CA VAL A 374 17.23 -1.59 -1.61
C VAL A 374 17.17 -3.05 -1.17
N ILE A 375 17.81 -3.39 -0.05
CA ILE A 375 17.78 -4.76 0.49
C ILE A 375 16.34 -5.19 0.79
N LEU A 376 15.54 -4.33 1.43
CA LEU A 376 14.14 -4.61 1.72
C LEU A 376 13.31 -4.82 0.45
N THR A 377 13.54 -4.03 -0.60
CA THR A 377 12.84 -4.15 -1.89
C THR A 377 13.20 -5.45 -2.61
N VAL A 378 14.42 -5.94 -2.44
CA VAL A 378 14.85 -7.24 -2.99
C VAL A 378 14.25 -8.41 -2.20
N ILE A 379 14.17 -8.29 -0.88
CA ILE A 379 13.58 -9.35 -0.02
C ILE A 379 12.06 -9.39 -0.19
N TRP A 380 11.42 -8.23 -0.28
CA TRP A 380 9.99 -8.05 -0.44
C TRP A 380 9.72 -7.07 -1.57
N PRO A 381 9.48 -7.56 -2.81
CA PRO A 381 9.27 -6.74 -3.99
C PRO A 381 7.89 -6.07 -4.01
N LEU A 382 7.55 -5.35 -2.95
CA LEU A 382 6.28 -4.64 -2.79
C LEU A 382 6.36 -3.26 -3.46
N PRO A 383 5.31 -2.79 -4.15
CA PRO A 383 5.26 -1.44 -4.71
C PRO A 383 5.55 -0.35 -3.68
N THR A 384 5.06 -0.51 -2.45
CA THR A 384 5.30 0.43 -1.35
C THR A 384 6.78 0.60 -1.03
N PHE A 385 7.59 -0.48 -1.05
CA PHE A 385 9.04 -0.38 -0.85
C PHE A 385 9.72 0.32 -2.03
N THR A 386 9.28 0.06 -3.26
CA THR A 386 9.74 0.76 -4.47
C THR A 386 9.47 2.27 -4.39
N PHE A 387 8.29 2.68 -3.92
CA PHE A 387 7.96 4.10 -3.72
C PHE A 387 8.88 4.75 -2.68
N TRP A 388 9.12 4.08 -1.55
CA TRP A 388 10.05 4.57 -0.53
C TRP A 388 11.50 4.62 -1.01
N LEU A 389 11.93 3.64 -1.82
CA LEU A 389 13.25 3.62 -2.42
C LEU A 389 13.46 4.83 -3.34
N ALA A 390 12.50 5.11 -4.23
CA ALA A 390 12.57 6.26 -5.14
C ALA A 390 12.60 7.60 -4.37
N MET A 391 11.78 7.74 -3.33
CA MET A 391 11.82 8.90 -2.43
C MET A 391 13.18 9.02 -1.74
N LEU A 392 13.75 7.92 -1.23
CA LEU A 392 15.03 7.94 -0.52
C LEU A 392 16.23 8.22 -1.41
N ILE A 393 16.25 7.70 -2.64
CA ILE A 393 17.25 8.08 -3.65
C ILE A 393 17.19 9.59 -3.89
N THR A 394 15.99 10.14 -4.04
CA THR A 394 15.78 11.58 -4.26
C THR A 394 16.22 12.42 -3.07
N ILE A 395 15.85 12.02 -1.85
CA ILE A 395 16.26 12.72 -0.61
C ILE A 395 17.79 12.64 -0.44
N SER A 396 18.39 11.47 -0.64
CA SER A 396 19.85 11.28 -0.54
C SER A 396 20.61 12.11 -1.59
N GLY A 397 20.10 12.13 -2.82
CA GLY A 397 20.63 12.93 -3.93
C GLY A 397 20.54 14.42 -3.63
N THR A 398 19.39 14.92 -3.18
CA THR A 398 19.21 16.34 -2.83
C THR A 398 20.11 16.77 -1.68
N ILE A 399 20.24 15.97 -0.62
CA ILE A 399 21.16 16.26 0.50
C ILE A 399 22.61 16.31 0.02
N THR A 400 23.02 15.38 -0.85
CA THR A 400 24.38 15.33 -1.40
C THR A 400 24.68 16.51 -2.32
N LEU A 401 23.76 16.85 -3.23
CA LEU A 401 23.97 17.86 -4.28
C LEU A 401 23.79 19.28 -3.75
N LEU A 402 22.81 19.51 -2.86
CA LEU A 402 22.52 20.85 -2.37
C LEU A 402 23.46 21.28 -1.24
N LYS A 403 24.27 20.38 -0.67
CA LYS A 403 25.27 20.65 0.39
C LYS A 403 24.77 21.59 1.49
N GLY A 404 23.48 21.50 1.79
CA GLY A 404 22.83 22.31 2.81
C GLY A 404 22.44 23.74 2.47
N GLN A 405 22.41 24.10 1.19
CA GLN A 405 21.92 25.38 0.70
C GLN A 405 20.39 25.56 0.81
N LEU A 406 19.65 24.47 1.02
CA LEU A 406 18.19 24.53 1.15
C LEU A 406 17.80 25.21 2.48
N LEU A 407 16.90 26.20 2.44
CA LEU A 407 16.50 27.00 3.62
C LEU A 407 17.68 27.63 4.37
N ALA A 408 18.77 27.97 3.66
CA ALA A 408 19.90 28.69 4.24
C ALA A 408 19.56 30.15 4.60
N LYS A 409 18.58 30.75 3.91
CA LYS A 409 18.01 32.06 4.21
C LYS A 409 16.57 31.89 4.71
N ALA A 410 16.12 32.83 5.55
CA ALA A 410 14.72 32.89 5.97
C ALA A 410 13.82 33.16 4.76
N VAL A 411 12.76 32.38 4.64
CA VAL A 411 11.78 32.48 3.55
C VAL A 411 10.47 33.03 4.11
N PRO A 412 9.82 34.01 3.47
CA PRO A 412 8.56 34.56 3.97
C PRO A 412 7.45 33.52 3.91
N PHE A 413 6.50 33.60 4.86
CA PHE A 413 5.39 32.66 4.98
C PHE A 413 4.57 32.54 3.68
N ASN A 414 4.23 33.67 3.07
CA ASN A 414 3.43 33.70 1.83
C ASN A 414 4.12 32.97 0.67
N PHE A 415 5.45 33.03 0.60
CA PHE A 415 6.19 32.27 -0.40
C PHE A 415 6.09 30.76 -0.12
N MET A 416 6.21 30.33 1.14
CA MET A 416 6.07 28.92 1.50
C MET A 416 4.66 28.39 1.18
N ILE A 417 3.63 29.18 1.43
CA ILE A 417 2.25 28.85 1.02
C ILE A 417 2.14 28.72 -0.51
N GLY A 418 2.78 29.62 -1.27
CA GLY A 418 2.86 29.50 -2.73
C GLY A 418 3.53 28.21 -3.21
N VAL A 419 4.62 27.78 -2.55
CA VAL A 419 5.27 26.49 -2.83
C VAL A 419 4.34 25.33 -2.53
N ILE A 420 3.65 25.33 -1.39
CA ILE A 420 2.68 24.27 -1.03
C ILE A 420 1.55 24.20 -2.05
N ALA A 421 0.98 25.35 -2.45
CA ALA A 421 -0.09 25.40 -3.45
C ALA A 421 0.38 24.84 -4.81
N LEU A 422 1.60 25.17 -5.24
CA LEU A 422 2.21 24.61 -6.45
C LEU A 422 2.36 23.08 -6.35
N LEU A 423 2.86 22.56 -5.22
CA LEU A 423 3.04 21.12 -5.04
C LEU A 423 1.70 20.37 -5.00
N LEU A 424 0.68 20.93 -4.36
CA LEU A 424 -0.67 20.36 -4.36
C LEU A 424 -1.29 20.36 -5.77
N LEU A 425 -1.12 21.44 -6.53
CA LEU A 425 -1.57 21.51 -7.93
C LEU A 425 -0.89 20.44 -8.78
N ILE A 426 0.42 20.28 -8.64
CA ILE A 426 1.17 19.25 -9.39
C ILE A 426 0.73 17.84 -8.98
N ASN A 427 0.52 17.59 -7.68
CA ASN A 427 -0.02 16.30 -7.22
C ASN A 427 -1.41 16.01 -7.81
N PHE A 428 -2.27 17.03 -7.92
CA PHE A 428 -3.55 16.90 -8.60
C PHE A 428 -3.38 16.55 -10.09
N LEU A 429 -2.51 17.28 -10.81
CA LEU A 429 -2.22 17.01 -12.23
C LEU A 429 -1.66 15.61 -12.47
N ILE A 430 -0.79 15.12 -11.59
CA ILE A 430 -0.26 13.73 -11.66
C ILE A 430 -1.41 12.72 -11.51
N SER A 431 -2.37 12.98 -10.61
CA SER A 431 -3.52 12.09 -10.40
C SER A 431 -4.42 12.03 -11.63
N VAL A 432 -4.67 13.17 -12.27
CA VAL A 432 -5.42 13.23 -13.53
C VAL A 432 -4.68 12.50 -14.66
N ALA A 433 -3.35 12.70 -14.77
CA ALA A 433 -2.54 12.01 -15.77
C ALA A 433 -2.50 10.49 -15.56
N GLY A 434 -2.43 10.03 -14.30
CA GLY A 434 -2.43 8.62 -13.95
C GLY A 434 -3.70 7.89 -14.39
N GLY A 435 -4.86 8.54 -14.34
CA GLY A 435 -6.12 7.96 -14.80
C GLY A 435 -6.11 7.56 -16.28
N TYR A 436 -5.38 8.27 -17.14
CA TYR A 436 -5.26 7.91 -18.56
C TYR A 436 -4.32 6.73 -18.84
N ILE A 437 -3.51 6.32 -17.86
CA ILE A 437 -2.52 5.24 -18.00
C ILE A 437 -2.93 4.01 -17.16
N ALA A 438 -4.09 4.06 -16.49
CA ALA A 438 -4.58 3.01 -15.59
C ALA A 438 -4.71 1.63 -16.27
N TYR A 439 -4.86 1.56 -17.59
CA TYR A 439 -4.86 0.30 -18.35
C TYR A 439 -3.51 -0.46 -18.26
N SER A 440 -2.41 0.23 -17.97
CA SER A 440 -1.06 -0.33 -17.89
C SER A 440 -0.55 -0.40 -16.45
N GLY A 441 -0.40 -1.61 -15.90
CA GLY A 441 0.19 -1.82 -14.57
C GLY A 441 1.58 -1.20 -14.41
N ILE A 442 2.47 -1.38 -15.41
CA ILE A 442 3.81 -0.77 -15.41
C ILE A 442 3.74 0.75 -15.48
N GLY A 443 2.87 1.30 -16.33
CA GLY A 443 2.68 2.74 -16.47
C GLY A 443 2.19 3.37 -15.16
N SER A 444 1.17 2.79 -14.54
CA SER A 444 0.64 3.20 -13.24
C SER A 444 1.71 3.10 -12.14
N LEU A 445 2.49 2.02 -12.11
CA LEU A 445 3.59 1.85 -11.16
C LEU A 445 4.63 2.96 -11.32
N ILE A 446 5.01 3.32 -12.55
CA ILE A 446 5.96 4.41 -12.83
C ILE A 446 5.40 5.75 -12.34
N VAL A 447 4.14 6.06 -12.65
CA VAL A 447 3.49 7.31 -12.23
C VAL A 447 3.51 7.44 -10.71
N GLU A 448 3.08 6.41 -9.98
CA GLU A 448 3.06 6.43 -8.52
C GLU A 448 4.46 6.46 -7.91
N THR A 449 5.43 5.73 -8.50
CA THR A 449 6.83 5.72 -8.04
C THR A 449 7.48 7.10 -8.18
N VAL A 450 7.21 7.82 -9.28
CA VAL A 450 7.83 9.12 -9.58
C VAL A 450 7.11 10.29 -8.91
N ARG A 451 5.84 10.13 -8.50
CA ARG A 451 4.99 11.17 -7.90
C ARG A 451 5.71 11.98 -6.83
N PHE A 452 6.09 11.37 -5.71
CA PHE A 452 6.74 12.07 -4.59
C PHE A 452 8.18 12.51 -4.89
N PRO A 453 9.04 11.73 -5.56
CA PRO A 453 10.32 12.21 -6.07
C PRO A 453 10.23 13.54 -6.85
N LEU A 454 9.29 13.64 -7.78
CA LEU A 454 9.07 14.84 -8.58
C LEU A 454 8.68 16.03 -7.69
N LEU A 455 7.73 15.83 -6.77
CA LEU A 455 7.30 16.86 -5.81
C LEU A 455 8.45 17.35 -4.92
N ILE A 456 9.30 16.43 -4.42
CA ILE A 456 10.48 16.76 -3.62
C ILE A 456 11.45 17.64 -4.43
N LEU A 457 11.75 17.27 -5.68
CA LEU A 457 12.66 18.02 -6.54
C LEU A 457 12.11 19.43 -6.84
N ILE A 458 10.84 19.54 -7.20
CA ILE A 458 10.20 20.83 -7.50
C ILE A 458 10.19 21.73 -6.26
N GLY A 459 9.85 21.19 -5.10
CA GLY A 459 9.89 21.92 -3.83
C GLY A 459 11.31 22.42 -3.50
N CYS A 460 12.32 21.56 -3.69
CA CYS A 460 13.73 21.94 -3.49
C CYS A 460 14.18 23.04 -4.44
N VAL A 461 13.80 22.97 -5.72
CA VAL A 461 14.14 23.99 -6.73
C VAL A 461 13.47 25.31 -6.41
N ALA A 462 12.19 25.31 -6.07
CA ALA A 462 11.45 26.53 -5.74
C ALA A 462 12.09 27.26 -4.54
N VAL A 463 12.37 26.53 -3.46
CA VAL A 463 13.01 27.10 -2.26
C VAL A 463 14.47 27.52 -2.51
N LYS A 464 15.19 26.85 -3.42
CA LYS A 464 16.54 27.27 -3.79
C LYS A 464 16.53 28.54 -4.63
N ALA A 465 15.54 28.72 -5.51
CA ALA A 465 15.42 29.90 -6.35
C ALA A 465 15.23 31.17 -5.52
N SER A 466 14.45 31.12 -4.43
CA SER A 466 14.26 32.27 -3.53
C SER A 466 15.55 32.71 -2.83
N ASN A 467 16.52 31.81 -2.65
CA ASN A 467 17.80 32.16 -2.02
C ASN A 467 18.69 33.05 -2.91
N LYS A 468 18.44 33.07 -4.22
CA LYS A 468 19.18 33.88 -5.22
C LYS A 468 18.57 35.27 -5.46
N THR A 469 17.30 35.48 -5.10
CA THR A 469 16.55 36.71 -5.38
C THR A 469 16.56 37.73 -4.24
N VAL A 470 17.46 37.56 -3.26
CA VAL A 470 17.69 38.50 -2.13
C VAL A 470 19.16 38.84 -2.04
#